data_AF-A0A7X5WW30-F1
#
_entry.id   AF-A0A7X5WW30-F1
#
_cell.length_a   1.000
_cell.length_b   1.000
_cell.length_c   1.000
_cell.angle_alpha   90.00
_cell.angle_beta   90.00
_cell.angle_gamma   90.00
#
_symmetry.space_group_name_H-M   'P 1'
#
loop_
_entity.id
_entity.type
_entity.pdbx_description
1 polymer ?
#
loop_
_entity_poly.entity_id
_entity_poly.type
_entity_poly.pdbx_seq_one_letter_code
_entity_poly.pdbx_strand_id
1 'polypeptide(L)' 'TPSATVPMHLRSAAYKGARQLGHGKGYRYPHDHPDAVVAQQYLPDEAVGRILYRPGTTGAEPGRAEWLKEVDRRMDRPER' A
#
# COMPACT_ATOMS: atom_id res chain seq x y z
N THR A 1 16.85 -15.75 5.45
CA THR A 1 16.09 -14.56 5.04
C THR A 1 14.91 -14.43 5.98
N PRO A 2 14.76 -13.33 6.75
CA PRO A 2 13.57 -13.17 7.58
C PRO A 2 12.35 -13.16 6.63
N SER A 3 11.44 -14.11 6.84
CA SER A 3 10.24 -14.30 6.03
C SER A 3 9.23 -13.21 6.39
N ALA A 4 9.30 -12.08 5.69
CA ALA A 4 8.39 -10.97 5.95
C ALA A 4 6.93 -11.41 5.72
N THR A 5 6.06 -11.09 6.69
CA THR A 5 4.70 -11.65 6.73
C THR A 5 3.69 -10.71 6.08
N VAL A 6 2.84 -11.24 5.20
CA VAL A 6 1.77 -10.45 4.57
C VAL A 6 0.78 -9.92 5.62
N PRO A 7 0.47 -8.62 5.64
CA PRO A 7 -0.53 -8.03 6.55
C PRO A 7 -1.89 -8.73 6.46
N MET A 8 -2.56 -8.91 7.59
CA MET A 8 -3.79 -9.72 7.71
C MET A 8 -4.89 -9.28 6.74
N HIS A 9 -5.09 -7.96 6.59
CA HIS A 9 -6.08 -7.38 5.70
C HIS A 9 -5.75 -7.56 4.20
N LEU A 10 -4.52 -7.94 3.84
CA LEU A 10 -4.15 -8.25 2.45
C LEU A 10 -4.17 -9.74 2.12
N ARG A 11 -4.39 -10.61 3.11
CA ARG A 11 -4.46 -12.05 2.88
C ARG A 11 -5.79 -12.43 2.23
N SER A 12 -5.76 -13.44 1.38
CA SER A 12 -6.98 -13.95 0.72
C SER A 12 -8.05 -14.31 1.74
N ALA A 13 -9.27 -13.84 1.51
CA ALA A 13 -10.46 -14.17 2.29
C ALA A 13 -11.32 -15.28 1.65
N ALA A 14 -10.89 -15.80 0.49
CA ALA A 14 -11.73 -16.62 -0.38
C ALA A 14 -11.71 -18.14 -0.07
N TYR A 15 -10.99 -18.57 0.96
CA TYR A 15 -10.85 -19.99 1.30
C TYR A 15 -11.53 -20.33 2.63
N LYS A 16 -11.87 -21.62 2.81
CA LYS A 16 -12.54 -22.11 4.01
C LYS A 16 -11.68 -21.85 5.25
N GLY A 17 -12.25 -21.19 6.26
CA GLY A 17 -11.55 -20.84 7.50
C GLY A 17 -10.88 -19.46 7.50
N ALA A 18 -10.82 -18.76 6.37
CA ALA A 18 -10.20 -17.43 6.28
C ALA A 18 -10.79 -16.42 7.29
N ARG A 19 -12.11 -16.45 7.49
CA ARG A 19 -12.79 -15.60 8.49
C ARG A 19 -12.38 -15.90 9.93
N GLN A 20 -12.20 -17.17 10.28
CA GLN A 20 -11.77 -17.59 11.62
C GLN A 20 -10.33 -17.15 11.89
N LEU A 21 -9.49 -17.18 10.85
CA LEU A 21 -8.12 -16.69 10.90
C LEU A 21 -8.02 -15.16 10.79
N GLY A 22 -9.14 -14.44 10.57
CA GLY A 22 -9.15 -12.99 10.41
C GLY A 22 -8.55 -12.47 9.09
N HIS A 23 -8.38 -13.32 8.09
CA HIS A 23 -7.83 -12.93 6.79
C HIS A 23 -8.78 -12.00 6.04
N GLY A 24 -8.24 -10.94 5.44
CA GLY A 24 -9.00 -9.92 4.71
C GLY A 24 -9.84 -9.00 5.60
N LYS A 25 -9.89 -9.24 6.92
CA LYS A 25 -10.60 -8.35 7.85
C LYS A 25 -9.90 -7.00 7.87
N GLY A 26 -10.67 -5.94 7.64
CA GLY A 26 -10.15 -4.56 7.61
C GLY A 26 -9.55 -4.13 6.27
N TYR A 27 -9.63 -4.96 5.22
CA TYR A 27 -9.24 -4.54 3.88
C TYR A 27 -10.09 -3.37 3.41
N ARG A 28 -9.44 -2.29 2.97
CA ARG A 28 -10.07 -1.16 2.29
C ARG A 28 -9.89 -1.31 0.79
N TYR A 29 -11.00 -1.33 0.07
CA TYR A 29 -11.00 -1.42 -1.39
C TYR A 29 -10.76 -0.02 -1.99
N PRO A 30 -9.63 0.22 -2.69
CA PRO A 30 -9.26 1.58 -3.11
C PRO A 30 -10.31 2.26 -3.98
N HIS A 31 -11.03 1.50 -4.82
CA HIS A 31 -12.02 2.07 -5.74
C HIS A 31 -13.31 2.56 -5.07
N ASP A 32 -13.55 2.24 -3.80
CA ASP A 32 -14.66 2.82 -3.02
C ASP A 32 -14.29 4.21 -2.46
N HIS A 33 -13.03 4.64 -2.59
CA HIS A 33 -12.57 5.95 -2.12
C HIS A 33 -12.58 6.98 -3.26
N PRO A 34 -12.88 8.27 -2.98
CA PRO A 34 -13.02 9.31 -4.01
C PRO A 34 -11.82 9.44 -4.97
N ASP A 35 -10.61 9.21 -4.47
CA ASP A 35 -9.37 9.34 -5.23
C ASP A 35 -8.88 8.00 -5.82
N ALA A 36 -9.64 6.91 -5.66
CA ALA A 36 -9.22 5.54 -5.97
C ALA A 36 -7.92 5.11 -5.25
N VAL A 37 -7.54 5.79 -4.16
CA VAL A 37 -6.35 5.53 -3.34
C VAL A 37 -6.76 5.60 -1.87
N VAL A 38 -6.18 4.73 -1.05
CA VAL A 38 -6.50 4.65 0.39
C VAL A 38 -5.25 4.53 1.25
N ALA A 39 -5.25 5.27 2.36
CA ALA A 39 -4.26 5.11 3.42
C ALA A 39 -4.49 3.76 4.12
N GLN A 40 -3.60 2.82 3.83
CA GLN A 40 -3.57 1.47 4.40
C GLN A 40 -2.12 0.96 4.36
N GLN A 41 -1.75 0.11 5.32
CA GLN A 41 -0.45 -0.55 5.29
C GLN A 41 -0.40 -1.59 4.17
N TYR A 42 0.62 -1.54 3.32
CA TYR A 42 0.81 -2.52 2.23
C TYR A 42 2.09 -3.35 2.38
N LEU A 43 3.13 -2.73 2.93
CA LEU A 43 4.36 -3.42 3.26
C LEU A 43 4.19 -4.19 4.57
N PRO A 44 4.94 -5.30 4.75
CA PRO A 44 4.98 -6.02 6.02
C PRO A 44 5.60 -5.13 7.11
N ASP A 45 5.35 -5.45 8.38
CA ASP A 45 5.74 -4.63 9.53
C ASP A 45 7.24 -4.29 9.52
N GLU A 46 8.09 -5.23 9.10
CA GLU A 46 9.54 -5.09 9.05
C GLU A 46 10.04 -4.13 7.94
N ALA A 47 9.14 -3.71 7.06
CA ALA A 47 9.40 -2.86 5.90
C ALA A 47 8.55 -1.58 5.87
N VAL A 48 7.72 -1.32 6.89
CA VAL A 48 6.99 -0.05 6.99
C VAL A 48 7.98 1.12 6.98
N GLY A 49 7.68 2.15 6.19
CA GLY A 49 8.55 3.32 6.01
C GLY A 49 9.68 3.16 5.00
N ARG A 50 9.92 1.96 4.46
CA ARG A 50 10.94 1.77 3.41
C ARG A 50 10.48 2.35 2.08
N ILE A 51 11.37 3.10 1.43
CA ILE A 51 11.17 3.66 0.08
C ILE A 51 12.02 2.85 -0.89
N LEU A 52 11.36 2.08 -1.76
CA LEU A 52 12.03 1.19 -2.73
C LEU A 52 12.18 1.83 -4.12
N TYR A 53 11.31 2.79 -4.46
CA TYR A 53 11.30 3.47 -5.74
C TYR A 53 11.45 4.97 -5.54
N ARG A 54 12.42 5.56 -6.23
CA ARG A 54 12.60 7.00 -6.38
C ARG A 54 12.53 7.33 -7.86
N PRO A 55 11.54 8.09 -8.32
CA PRO A 55 11.42 8.42 -9.74
C PRO A 55 12.63 9.25 -10.20
N GLY A 56 13.14 8.97 -11.39
CA GLY A 56 14.12 9.80 -12.06
C GLY A 56 13.50 11.07 -12.68
N THR A 57 14.34 11.83 -13.38
CA THR A 57 13.98 13.13 -13.96
C THR A 57 13.76 13.09 -15.47
N THR A 58 13.85 11.91 -16.10
CA THR A 58 13.84 11.77 -17.56
C THR A 58 12.63 10.97 -18.03
N GLY A 59 12.15 11.27 -19.24
CA GLY A 59 11.05 10.54 -19.87
C GLY A 59 9.72 10.73 -19.15
N ALA A 60 9.04 9.63 -18.82
CA ALA A 60 7.74 9.66 -18.15
C ALA A 60 7.82 9.78 -16.61
N GLU A 61 9.01 9.63 -16.03
CA GLU A 61 9.19 9.61 -14.58
C GLU A 61 8.89 10.94 -13.86
N PRO A 62 9.12 12.13 -14.46
CA PRO A 62 8.71 13.39 -13.84
C PRO A 62 7.20 13.47 -13.55
N GLY A 63 6.37 13.05 -14.51
CA GLY A 63 4.91 13.00 -14.30
C GLY A 63 4.52 12.00 -13.21
N ARG A 64 5.24 10.88 -13.10
CA ARG A 64 5.06 9.91 -12.00
C ARG A 64 5.48 10.49 -10.66
N ALA A 65 6.57 11.26 -10.60
CA ALA A 65 7.04 11.91 -9.39
C ALA A 65 6.00 12.88 -8.82
N GLU A 66 5.45 13.75 -9.68
CA GLU A 66 4.43 14.72 -9.26
C GLU A 66 3.15 14.02 -8.77
N TRP A 67 2.71 12.97 -9.46
CA TRP A 67 1.57 12.18 -9.01
C TRP A 67 1.82 11.51 -7.65
N LEU A 68 3.02 10.94 -7.44
CA LEU A 68 3.39 10.30 -6.18
C LEU A 68 3.44 11.28 -5.00
N LYS A 69 3.95 12.51 -5.21
CA LYS A 69 3.93 13.59 -4.20
C LYS A 69 2.51 13.97 -3.82
N GLU A 70 1.62 14.12 -4.80
CA GLU A 70 0.23 14.44 -4.56
C GLU A 70 -0.48 13.32 -3.76
N VAL A 71 -0.22 12.06 -4.10
CA VAL A 71 -0.72 10.92 -3.35
C VAL A 71 -0.20 10.92 -1.91
N ASP A 72 1.10 11.19 -1.70
CA ASP A 72 1.67 11.21 -0.33
C ASP A 72 1.06 12.33 0.51
N ARG A 73 0.85 13.52 -0.07
CA ARG A 73 0.18 14.64 0.59
C ARG A 73 -1.25 14.30 0.98
N ARG A 74 -2.05 13.72 0.07
CA ARG A 74 -3.44 13.33 0.34
C ARG A 74 -3.55 12.25 1.42
N MET A 75 -2.56 11.37 1.49
CA MET A 75 -2.55 10.22 2.39
C MET A 75 -1.80 10.51 3.71
N ASP A 76 -1.37 11.76 3.95
CA ASP A 76 -0.59 12.17 5.11
C ASP A 76 0.65 11.29 5.35
N ARG A 77 1.36 10.98 4.26
CA ARG A 77 2.58 10.16 4.26
C ARG A 77 3.81 11.07 4.16
N PRO A 78 4.94 10.70 4.78
CA PRO A 78 6.19 11.41 4.53
C PRO A 78 6.55 11.33 3.04
N GLU A 79 7.04 12.43 2.48
CA GLU A 79 7.52 12.47 1.09
C GLU A 79 8.69 11.48 0.90
N ARG A 80 8.73 10.86 -0.28
CA ARG A 80 9.69 9.82 -0.68
C ARG A 80 11.05 10.35 -1.13
#